data_AF-A0A2Z6RC18-F1
#
_entry.id   AF-A0A2Z6RC18-F1
#
_cell.length_a   1.000
_cell.length_b   1.000
_cell.length_c   1.000
_cell.angle_alpha   90.00
_cell.angle_beta   90.00
_cell.angle_gamma   90.00
#
_symmetry.space_group_name_H-M   'P 1'
#
loop_
_entity.id
_entity.type
_entity.pdbx_description
1 polymer ?
#
loop_
_entity_poly.entity_id
_entity_poly.type
_entity_poly.pdbx_seq_one_letter_code
_entity_poly.pdbx_strand_id
1 'polypeptide(L)' 'MNSTVGFWGEPSSTDWCEQNYEVTYYIAEFFNTISSLCLVFMGTFGSIMHSDGFDYRFSLCFRT' A
#
# COMPACT_ATOMS: atom_id res chain seq x y z
N MET A 1 -19.58 16.29 8.44
CA MET A 1 -19.69 16.08 6.99
C MET A 1 -18.64 16.95 6.33
N ASN A 2 -17.40 16.47 6.26
CA ASN A 2 -16.44 17.05 5.32
C ASN A 2 -15.44 15.96 4.95
N SER A 3 -15.95 14.93 4.26
CA SER A 3 -15.12 14.15 3.37
C SER A 3 -14.72 15.11 2.25
N THR A 4 -13.50 15.63 2.32
CA THR A 4 -12.85 16.31 1.20
C THR A 4 -12.96 15.38 -0.01
N VAL A 5 -13.82 15.74 -0.96
CA VAL A 5 -14.07 14.93 -2.16
C VAL A 5 -12.78 14.95 -2.98
N GLY A 6 -12.00 13.88 -2.85
CA GLY A 6 -10.78 13.70 -3.63
C GLY A 6 -11.07 13.33 -5.07
N PHE A 7 -10.00 13.09 -5.84
CA PHE A 7 -10.10 12.76 -7.26
C PHE A 7 -11.02 11.56 -7.54
N TRP A 8 -11.03 10.54 -6.67
CA TRP A 8 -11.80 9.32 -6.87
C TRP A 8 -13.26 9.38 -6.37
N GLY A 9 -13.71 10.55 -5.89
CA GLY A 9 -15.07 10.74 -5.40
C GLY A 9 -15.24 10.36 -3.92
N GLU A 10 -16.48 10.07 -3.51
CA GLU A 10 -16.80 9.70 -2.13
C GLU A 10 -16.23 8.31 -1.78
N PRO A 11 -15.63 8.16 -0.58
CA PRO A 11 -15.11 6.87 -0.14
C PRO A 11 -16.26 5.87 0.05
N SER A 12 -16.12 4.68 -0.54
CA SER A 12 -17.08 3.57 -0.40
C SER A 12 -16.75 2.61 0.73
N SER A 13 -15.63 2.83 1.44
CA SER A 13 -15.09 1.97 2.50
C SER A 13 -15.14 2.66 3.86
N THR A 14 -14.89 1.90 4.93
CA THR A 14 -14.75 2.45 6.28
C THR A 14 -13.57 3.42 6.34
N ASP A 15 -13.84 4.68 6.65
CA ASP A 15 -12.82 5.70 6.95
C ASP A 15 -12.16 5.38 8.30
N TRP A 16 -10.83 5.45 8.38
CA TRP A 16 -10.10 5.25 9.62
C TRP A 16 -9.86 6.59 10.34
N CYS A 17 -8.86 6.62 11.23
CA CYS A 17 -8.51 7.81 12.00
C CYS A 17 -7.85 8.91 11.13
N GLU A 18 -7.18 8.53 10.04
CA GLU A 18 -6.52 9.47 9.14
C GLU A 18 -7.54 10.14 8.21
N GLN A 19 -7.39 11.44 7.95
CA GLN A 19 -8.29 12.16 7.05
C GLN A 19 -7.99 11.82 5.58
N ASN A 20 -9.04 11.56 4.80
CA ASN A 20 -8.92 11.33 3.37
C ASN A 20 -8.44 12.59 2.63
N TYR A 21 -7.50 12.42 1.70
CA TYR A 21 -7.01 13.47 0.80
C TYR A 21 -6.45 14.73 1.49
N GLU A 22 -5.98 14.61 2.74
CA GLU A 22 -5.43 15.74 3.50
C GLU A 22 -4.08 16.21 2.93
N VAL A 23 -3.18 15.27 2.61
CA VAL A 23 -1.85 15.59 2.06
C VAL A 23 -1.88 15.75 0.54
N THR A 24 -2.64 14.90 -0.17
CA THR A 24 -2.69 14.92 -1.65
C THR A 24 -4.11 14.73 -2.15
N TYR A 25 -4.45 15.36 -3.29
CA TYR A 25 -5.76 15.24 -3.93
C TYR A 25 -6.03 13.86 -4.56
N TYR A 26 -4.98 13.05 -4.77
CA TYR A 26 -5.07 11.78 -5.49
C TYR A 26 -5.10 10.55 -4.58
N ILE A 27 -4.49 10.63 -3.39
CA ILE A 27 -4.31 9.50 -2.48
C ILE A 27 -5.05 9.81 -1.17
N ALA A 28 -6.06 9.00 -0.86
CA ALA A 28 -6.72 8.96 0.43
C ALA A 28 -5.80 8.31 1.48
N GLU A 29 -5.88 8.75 2.74
CA GLU A 29 -5.05 8.26 3.86
C GLU A 29 -3.57 8.08 3.46
N PHE A 30 -2.90 9.21 3.23
CA PHE A 30 -1.56 9.24 2.64
C PHE A 30 -0.53 8.47 3.47
N PHE A 31 -0.56 8.62 4.80
CA PHE A 31 0.39 7.96 5.69
C PHE A 31 0.11 6.47 5.83
N ASN A 32 -1.15 6.04 5.88
CA ASN A 32 -1.52 4.63 5.79
C ASN A 32 -1.04 3.99 4.48
N THR A 33 -1.23 4.69 3.35
CA THR A 33 -0.81 4.22 2.02
C THR A 33 0.72 4.07 1.95
N ILE A 34 1.48 5.09 2.38
CA ILE A 34 2.95 5.03 2.37
C ILE A 34 3.48 3.93 3.28
N SER A 35 2.94 3.80 4.48
CA SER A 35 3.39 2.78 5.44
C SER A 35 3.18 1.37 4.87
N SER A 36 2.05 1.14 4.19
CA SER A 36 1.75 -0.13 3.51
C SER A 36 2.70 -0.38 2.33
N LEU A 37 3.01 0.66 1.55
CA LEU A 37 3.97 0.57 0.44
C LEU A 37 5.37 0.21 0.94
N CYS A 38 5.81 0.75 2.08
CA CYS A 38 7.08 0.38 2.69
C CYS A 38 7.16 -1.12 2.99
N LEU A 39 6.08 -1.74 3.49
CA LEU A 39 6.03 -3.18 3.73
C LEU A 39 6.17 -3.99 2.44
N VAL A 40 5.50 -3.57 1.36
CA VAL A 40 5.63 -4.21 0.04
C VAL A 40 7.06 -4.09 -0.48
N PHE A 41 7.69 -2.93 -0.36
CA PHE A 41 9.09 -2.74 -0.79
C PHE A 41 10.06 -3.59 0.02
N MET A 42 9.89 -3.67 1.33
CA MET A 42 10.74 -4.52 2.17
C MET A 42 10.56 -6.02 1.84
N GLY A 43 9.32 -6.47 1.63
CA GLY A 43 9.02 -7.85 1.25
C GLY A 43 9.61 -8.23 -0.11
N THR A 44 9.42 -7.37 -1.12
CA THR A 44 9.96 -7.58 -2.46
C THR A 44 11.49 -7.53 -2.47
N PHE A 45 12.11 -6.58 -1.75
CA PHE A 45 13.55 -6.49 -1.62
C PHE A 45 14.16 -7.72 -0.95
N GLY A 46 13.56 -8.19 0.16
CA GLY A 46 13.98 -9.42 0.83
C GLY A 46 13.85 -10.66 -0.08
N SER A 47 12.75 -10.76 -0.83
CA SER A 47 12.53 -11.84 -1.80
C SER A 47 13.59 -11.84 -2.91
N ILE A 48 13.94 -10.67 -3.46
CA ILE A 48 14.97 -10.54 -4.50
C ILE A 48 16.35 -10.91 -3.94
N MET A 49 16.73 -10.35 -2.79
CA MET A 49 18.02 -10.61 -2.17
C MET A 49 18.22 -12.10 -1.83
N HIS A 50 17.13 -12.79 -1.48
CA HIS A 50 17.18 -14.20 -1.12
C HIS A 50 16.81 -15.17 -2.26
N SER A 51 16.67 -14.65 -3.48
CA SER A 51 16.25 -15.43 -4.64
C SER A 51 17.29 -16.44 -5.11
N ASP A 52 18.57 -16.27 -4.77
CA ASP A 52 19.65 -17.15 -5.23
C ASP A 52 19.73 -18.48 -4.44
N GLY A 53 19.03 -18.60 -3.31
CA GLY A 53 19.07 -19.78 -2.43
C GLY A 53 17.75 -20.54 -2.27
N PHE A 54 16.67 -20.08 -2.90
CA PHE A 54 15.32 -20.61 -2.70
C PHE A 54 14.81 -21.37 -3.93
N ASP A 55 14.26 -22.57 -3.73
CA ASP A 55 13.59 -23.33 -4.80
C ASP A 55 12.51 -22.48 -5.48
N TYR A 56 12.39 -22.60 -6.80
CA TYR A 56 11.45 -21.83 -7.65
C TYR A 56 10.01 -21.78 -7.10
N ARG A 57 9.59 -22.83 -6.39
CA ARG A 57 8.27 -22.96 -5.76
C ARG A 57 7.99 -21.89 -4.70
N PHE A 58 8.99 -21.53 -3.91
CA PHE A 58 8.85 -20.48 -2.89
C PHE A 58 8.96 -19.10 -3.51
N SER A 59 9.80 -18.94 -4.54
CA SER A 59 9.90 -17.69 -5.30
C SER A 59 8.56 -17.36 -6.00
N LEU A 60 7.81 -18.36 -6.49
CA LEU A 60 6.49 -18.15 -7.10
C LEU A 60 5.41 -17.77 -6.06
N CYS A 61 5.42 -18.40 -4.88
CA CYS A 61 4.40 -18.19 -3.84
C CYS A 61 4.45 -16.79 -3.21
N PHE A 62 5.64 -16.20 -3.09
CA PHE A 62 5.84 -14.88 -2.49
C PHE A 62 6.03 -13.73 -3.51
N ARG A 63 5.96 -14.03 -4.81
CA ARG A 63 6.10 -13.05 -5.91
C ARG A 63 4.76 -12.61 -6.51
N THR A 64 3.64 -13.14 -6.01
CA THR A 64 2.27 -12.72 -6.35
C THR A 64 1.52 -12.33 -5.09
#